data_AF-A0A957LRQ5-F1
#
_entry.id   AF-A0A957LRQ5-F1
#
_cell.length_a   1.000
_cell.length_b   1.000
_cell.length_c   1.000
_cell.angle_alpha   90.00
_cell.angle_beta   90.00
_cell.angle_gamma   90.00
#
_symmetry.space_group_name_H-M   'P 1'
#
loop_
_entity.id
_entity.type
_entity.pdbx_description
1 polymer ?
#
loop_
_entity_poly.entity_id
_entity_poly.type
_entity_poly.pdbx_seq_one_letter_code
_entity_poly.pdbx_strand_id
1 'polypeptide(L)'
;MTLNSSNKDIIIKRRREVAYWRLRGLTLSEIADKIAKNKNLLNPRTGKPYSSVTIHNDIVALNEEWRAESLRDIAAYKSEQLAEIREARRKAWKDGSLTMIAKFLQMEIDLLGTDAPIKITWQEEAKAAGLDPASIFESLVNQYAAAITSGSG
;
A
#
# COMPACT_ATOMS: atom_id res chain seq x y z
N MET A 1 -36.31 19.15 -3.89
CA MET A 1 -34.83 19.05 -3.86
C MET A 1 -34.38 17.59 -4.17
N THR A 2 -34.54 17.10 -5.39
CA THR A 2 -34.37 15.65 -5.71
C THR A 2 -33.51 15.37 -6.95
N LEU A 3 -33.20 16.39 -7.77
CA LEU A 3 -32.44 16.23 -9.01
C LEU A 3 -30.92 16.04 -8.80
N ASN A 4 -30.38 16.49 -7.66
CA ASN A 4 -28.94 16.45 -7.39
C ASN A 4 -28.42 15.09 -6.91
N SER A 5 -29.21 14.28 -6.20
CA SER A 5 -28.72 12.96 -5.76
C SER A 5 -28.68 11.97 -6.92
N SER A 6 -29.71 11.94 -7.77
CA SER A 6 -29.77 11.06 -8.95
C SER A 6 -28.61 11.29 -9.92
N ASN A 7 -28.25 12.56 -10.18
CA ASN A 7 -27.08 12.87 -11.01
C ASN A 7 -25.75 12.44 -10.36
N LYS A 8 -25.62 12.59 -9.03
CA LYS A 8 -24.44 12.11 -8.29
C LYS A 8 -24.33 10.59 -8.36
N ASP A 9 -25.44 9.87 -8.17
CA ASP A 9 -25.47 8.40 -8.23
C ASP A 9 -25.05 7.87 -9.61
N ILE A 10 -25.45 8.56 -10.68
CA ILE A 10 -25.06 8.22 -12.05
C ILE A 10 -23.57 8.46 -12.27
N ILE A 11 -23.01 9.57 -11.75
CA ILE A 11 -21.57 9.84 -11.80
C ILE A 11 -20.80 8.76 -11.03
N ILE A 12 -21.27 8.36 -9.85
CA ILE A 12 -20.63 7.31 -9.04
C ILE A 12 -20.64 5.98 -9.80
N LYS A 13 -21.79 5.58 -10.35
CA LYS A 13 -21.89 4.35 -11.17
C LYS A 13 -20.95 4.38 -12.36
N ARG A 14 -20.89 5.51 -13.07
CA ARG A 14 -19.98 5.70 -14.22
C ARG A 14 -18.52 5.60 -13.80
N ARG A 15 -18.11 6.30 -12.74
CA ARG A 15 -16.73 6.26 -12.22
C ARG A 15 -16.32 4.86 -11.77
N ARG A 16 -17.25 4.10 -11.17
CA ARG A 16 -17.00 2.70 -10.79
C ARG A 16 -16.68 1.82 -12.00
N GLU A 17 -17.41 1.97 -13.10
CA GLU A 17 -17.11 1.27 -14.36
C GLU A 17 -15.78 1.74 -14.97
N VAL A 18 -15.54 3.06 -15.01
CA VAL A 18 -14.26 3.62 -15.50
C VAL A 18 -13.08 3.03 -14.70
N ALA A 19 -13.18 3.01 -13.37
CA ALA A 19 -12.16 2.45 -12.49
C ALA A 19 -11.94 0.95 -12.75
N TYR A 20 -13.03 0.17 -12.87
CA TYR A 20 -12.97 -1.26 -13.16
C TYR A 20 -12.20 -1.57 -14.45
N TRP A 21 -12.43 -0.83 -15.53
CA TRP A 21 -11.71 -1.02 -16.79
C TRP A 21 -10.29 -0.46 -16.75
N ARG A 22 -10.08 0.67 -16.07
CA ARG A 22 -8.78 1.30 -15.94
C ARG A 22 -7.78 0.42 -15.18
N LEU A 23 -8.21 -0.23 -14.10
CA LEU A 23 -7.39 -1.16 -13.32
C LEU A 23 -6.95 -2.41 -14.11
N ARG A 24 -7.63 -2.71 -15.23
CA ARG A 24 -7.25 -3.78 -16.17
C ARG A 24 -6.33 -3.31 -17.30
N GLY A 25 -5.87 -2.07 -17.24
CA GLY A 25 -4.91 -1.52 -18.21
C GLY A 25 -5.52 -0.96 -19.49
N LEU A 26 -6.86 -0.84 -19.59
CA LEU A 26 -7.49 -0.28 -20.78
C LEU A 26 -7.14 1.22 -20.94
N THR A 27 -7.04 1.63 -22.20
CA THR A 27 -6.85 3.02 -22.62
C THR A 27 -8.17 3.80 -22.57
N LEU A 28 -8.08 5.13 -22.61
CA LEU A 28 -9.26 6.00 -22.59
C LEU A 28 -10.26 5.68 -23.72
N SER A 29 -9.76 5.40 -24.92
CA SER A 29 -10.61 5.07 -26.08
C SER A 29 -11.37 3.77 -25.85
N GLU A 30 -10.68 2.73 -25.37
CA GLU A 30 -11.30 1.43 -25.11
C GLU A 30 -12.33 1.51 -23.96
N ILE A 31 -12.03 2.30 -22.93
CA ILE A 31 -12.97 2.56 -21.83
C ILE A 31 -14.22 3.28 -22.38
N ALA A 32 -14.04 4.28 -23.25
CA ALA A 32 -15.16 4.98 -23.88
C ALA A 32 -16.04 4.04 -24.70
N ASP A 33 -15.44 3.15 -25.48
CA ASP A 33 -16.17 2.16 -26.27
C ASP A 33 -16.93 1.15 -25.38
N LYS A 34 -16.34 0.73 -24.26
CA LYS A 34 -17.00 -0.16 -23.29
C LYS A 34 -18.19 0.51 -22.63
N ILE A 35 -18.04 1.78 -22.22
CA ILE A 35 -19.12 2.55 -21.60
C ILE A 35 -20.23 2.85 -22.60
N ALA A 36 -19.89 3.19 -23.84
CA ALA A 36 -20.87 3.47 -24.90
C ALA A 36 -21.76 2.26 -25.22
N LYS A 37 -21.23 1.03 -25.10
CA LYS A 37 -21.98 -0.22 -25.27
C LYS A 37 -22.93 -0.52 -24.10
N ASN A 38 -22.74 0.13 -22.95
CA ASN A 38 -23.61 -0.07 -21.79
C ASN A 38 -24.83 0.87 -21.85
N LYS A 39 -25.98 0.32 -22.23
CA LYS A 39 -27.25 1.06 -22.35
C LYS A 39 -27.73 1.68 -21.03
N ASN A 40 -27.25 1.19 -19.89
CA ASN A 40 -27.60 1.71 -18.56
C ASN A 40 -26.73 2.90 -18.12
N LEU A 41 -25.73 3.28 -18.93
CA LEU A 41 -24.75 4.34 -18.65
C LEU A 41 -24.68 5.36 -19.78
N LEU A 42 -25.85 5.83 -20.22
CA LEU A 42 -25.98 6.93 -21.17
C LEU A 42 -26.13 8.26 -20.42
N ASN A 43 -25.71 9.35 -21.07
CA ASN A 43 -25.87 10.68 -20.53
C ASN A 43 -27.37 11.00 -20.36
N PRO A 44 -27.86 11.26 -19.13
CA PRO A 44 -29.28 11.46 -18.87
C PRO A 44 -29.89 12.65 -19.61
N ARG A 45 -29.06 13.65 -19.97
CA ARG A 45 -29.51 14.88 -20.64
C ARG A 45 -29.66 14.70 -22.15
N THR A 46 -28.85 13.84 -22.76
CA THR A 46 -28.78 13.70 -24.22
C THR A 46 -29.20 12.32 -24.73
N GLY A 47 -29.32 11.32 -23.84
CA GLY A 47 -29.56 9.92 -24.21
C GLY A 47 -28.41 9.27 -24.99
N LYS A 48 -27.27 9.96 -25.15
CA LYS A 48 -26.11 9.50 -25.93
C LYS A 48 -25.00 8.99 -25.01
N PRO A 49 -24.03 8.20 -25.53
CA PRO A 49 -22.82 7.87 -24.80
C PRO A 49 -22.11 9.11 -24.26
N TYR A 50 -21.42 8.95 -23.12
CA TYR A 50 -20.58 10.01 -22.57
C TYR A 50 -19.43 10.33 -23.51
N SER A 51 -19.04 11.60 -23.56
CA SER A 51 -17.91 12.03 -24.37
C SER A 51 -16.59 11.52 -23.78
N SER A 52 -15.59 11.33 -24.64
CA SER A 52 -14.21 11.01 -24.25
C SER A 52 -13.66 12.01 -23.23
N VAL A 53 -14.02 13.29 -23.32
CA VAL A 53 -13.66 14.33 -22.34
C VAL A 53 -14.28 14.06 -20.96
N THR A 54 -15.54 13.63 -20.91
CA THR A 54 -16.19 13.30 -19.63
C THR A 54 -15.50 12.12 -18.94
N ILE A 55 -15.15 11.10 -19.72
CA ILE A 55 -14.46 9.91 -19.23
C ILE A 55 -13.03 10.26 -18.81
N HIS A 56 -12.36 11.16 -19.54
CA HIS A 56 -11.06 11.70 -19.14
C HIS A 56 -11.14 12.35 -17.76
N ASN A 57 -12.13 13.22 -17.55
CA ASN A 57 -12.31 13.92 -16.27
C ASN A 57 -12.59 12.95 -15.11
N ASP A 58 -13.28 11.84 -15.37
CA ASP A 58 -13.45 10.78 -14.37
C ASP A 58 -12.14 10.07 -14.06
N ILE A 59 -11.31 9.77 -15.06
CA ILE A 59 -9.98 9.19 -14.84
C ILE A 59 -9.11 10.15 -14.02
N VAL A 60 -9.14 11.45 -14.32
CA VAL A 60 -8.41 12.47 -13.54
C VAL A 60 -8.89 12.48 -12.09
N ALA A 61 -10.21 12.50 -11.86
CA ALA A 61 -10.78 12.48 -10.52
C ALA A 61 -10.43 11.20 -9.75
N LEU A 62 -10.46 10.03 -10.41
CA LEU A 62 -10.05 8.76 -9.81
C LEU A 62 -8.56 8.75 -9.46
N ASN A 63 -7.70 9.28 -10.34
CA ASN A 63 -6.27 9.39 -10.06
C ASN A 63 -6.00 10.33 -8.88
N GLU A 64 -6.76 11.43 -8.76
CA GLU A 64 -6.64 12.36 -7.64
C GLU A 64 -7.12 11.70 -6.33
N GLU A 65 -8.22 10.94 -6.38
CA GLU A 65 -8.72 10.16 -5.26
C GLU A 65 -7.72 9.08 -4.82
N TRP A 66 -7.19 8.29 -5.76
CA TRP A 66 -6.14 7.31 -5.47
C TRP A 66 -4.85 7.95 -4.99
N ARG A 67 -4.51 9.15 -5.49
CA ARG A 67 -3.36 9.90 -4.99
C ARG A 67 -3.60 10.38 -3.58
N ALA A 68 -4.76 10.95 -3.28
CA ALA A 68 -5.14 11.37 -1.93
C ALA A 68 -5.18 10.18 -0.96
N GLU A 69 -5.64 9.02 -1.42
CA GLU A 69 -5.60 7.77 -0.66
C GLU A 69 -4.16 7.27 -0.47
N SER A 70 -3.30 7.36 -1.49
CA SER A 70 -1.88 7.02 -1.37
C SER A 70 -1.09 7.97 -0.46
N LEU A 71 -1.58 9.20 -0.29
CA LEU A 71 -1.04 10.19 0.64
C LEU A 71 -1.53 9.95 2.08
N ARG A 72 -2.45 9.00 2.33
CA ARG A 72 -2.74 8.56 3.69
C ARG A 72 -1.46 8.00 4.30
N ASP A 73 -1.24 8.31 5.57
CA ASP A 73 -0.12 7.79 6.32
C ASP A 73 -0.13 6.25 6.26
N ILE A 74 0.97 5.67 5.78
CA ILE A 74 1.16 4.22 5.71
C ILE A 74 0.91 3.60 7.09
N ALA A 75 1.27 4.30 8.18
CA ALA A 75 1.01 3.83 9.54
C ALA A 75 -0.50 3.76 9.85
N ALA A 76 -1.28 4.75 9.42
CA ALA A 76 -2.73 4.74 9.59
C ALA A 76 -3.37 3.59 8.82
N TYR A 77 -2.96 3.38 7.57
CA TYR A 77 -3.47 2.28 6.75
C TYR A 77 -3.08 0.90 7.31
N LYS A 78 -1.84 0.74 7.78
CA LYS A 78 -1.40 -0.47 8.49
C LYS A 78 -2.21 -0.71 9.77
N SER A 79 -2.56 0.34 10.51
CA SER A 79 -3.39 0.24 11.72
C SER A 79 -4.79 -0.27 11.41
N GLU A 80 -5.42 0.26 10.36
CA GLU A 80 -6.75 -0.20 9.89
C GLU A 80 -6.70 -1.67 9.45
N GLN A 81 -5.72 -2.04 8.61
CA GLN A 81 -5.51 -3.42 8.19
C GLN A 81 -5.30 -4.36 9.37
N LEU A 82 -4.50 -3.95 10.36
CA LEU A 82 -4.25 -4.73 11.57
C LEU A 82 -5.54 -4.95 12.38
N ALA A 83 -6.39 -3.92 12.47
CA ALA A 83 -7.68 -4.03 13.15
C ALA A 83 -8.60 -5.05 12.45
N GLU A 84 -8.71 -5.00 11.13
CA GLU A 84 -9.50 -5.95 10.35
C GLU A 84 -9.01 -7.40 10.50
N ILE A 85 -7.68 -7.62 10.43
CA ILE A 85 -7.08 -8.94 10.61
C ILE A 85 -7.39 -9.48 12.02
N ARG A 86 -7.32 -8.65 13.05
CA ARG A 86 -7.62 -9.04 14.43
C ARG A 86 -9.09 -9.42 14.63
N GLU A 87 -10.02 -8.68 14.02
CA GLU A 87 -11.44 -9.04 14.04
C GLU A 87 -11.70 -10.37 13.31
N ALA A 88 -11.09 -10.58 12.14
CA ALA A 88 -11.20 -11.84 11.40
C ALA A 88 -10.62 -13.02 12.20
N ARG A 89 -9.49 -12.81 12.90
CA ARG A 89 -8.91 -13.80 13.82
C ARG A 89 -9.81 -14.10 15.00
N ARG A 90 -10.46 -13.10 15.60
CA ARG A 90 -11.45 -13.31 16.68
C ARG A 90 -12.62 -14.18 16.20
N LYS A 91 -13.10 -13.94 14.98
CA LYS A 91 -14.12 -14.79 14.36
C LYS A 91 -13.62 -16.22 14.14
N ALA A 92 -12.40 -16.41 13.63
CA ALA A 92 -11.82 -17.73 13.43
C ALA A 92 -11.63 -18.51 14.75
N TRP A 93 -11.31 -17.82 15.85
CA TRP A 93 -11.32 -18.41 17.20
C TRP A 93 -12.70 -18.92 17.60
N LYS A 94 -13.74 -18.11 17.39
CA LYS A 94 -15.12 -18.50 17.68
C LYS A 94 -15.56 -19.70 16.84
N ASP A 95 -15.13 -19.73 15.57
CA ASP A 95 -15.49 -20.77 14.60
C ASP A 95 -14.56 -22.01 14.70
N GLY A 96 -13.58 -22.03 15.62
CA GLY A 96 -12.67 -23.16 15.87
C GLY A 96 -11.68 -23.45 14.74
N SER A 97 -11.48 -22.53 13.80
CA SER A 97 -10.67 -22.74 12.61
C SER A 97 -9.19 -22.42 12.87
N LEU A 98 -8.43 -23.40 13.36
CA LEU A 98 -6.99 -23.25 13.65
C LEU A 98 -6.16 -22.86 12.43
N THR A 99 -6.51 -23.36 11.24
CA THR A 99 -5.82 -23.01 9.99
C THR A 99 -5.99 -21.52 9.64
N MET A 100 -7.19 -20.97 9.83
CA MET A 100 -7.44 -19.55 9.62
C MET A 100 -6.77 -18.69 10.68
N ILE A 101 -6.74 -19.14 11.93
CA ILE A 101 -6.01 -18.45 13.01
C ILE A 101 -4.52 -18.33 12.66
N ALA A 102 -3.87 -19.42 12.24
CA ALA A 102 -2.47 -19.41 11.85
C ALA A 102 -2.23 -18.46 10.65
N LYS A 103 -3.12 -18.47 9.67
CA LYS A 103 -3.05 -17.57 8.51
C LYS A 103 -3.16 -16.09 8.92
N PHE A 104 -4.10 -15.73 9.79
CA PHE A 104 -4.23 -14.36 10.27
C PHE A 104 -3.05 -13.94 11.14
N LEU A 105 -2.49 -14.86 11.94
CA LEU A 105 -1.27 -14.60 12.70
C LEU A 105 -0.09 -14.27 11.77
N GLN A 106 0.09 -15.04 10.69
CA GLN A 106 1.12 -14.76 9.69
C GLN A 106 0.90 -13.40 9.03
N MET A 107 -0.33 -13.05 8.67
CA MET A 107 -0.64 -11.72 8.12
C MET A 107 -0.32 -10.59 9.10
N GLU A 108 -0.55 -10.76 10.41
CA GLU A 108 -0.13 -9.78 11.42
C GLU A 108 1.41 -9.67 11.48
N ILE A 109 2.12 -10.80 11.40
CA ILE A 109 3.58 -10.85 11.37
C ILE A 109 4.13 -10.09 10.17
N ASP A 110 3.64 -10.39 8.96
CA ASP A 110 4.08 -9.76 7.71
C ASP A 110 3.81 -8.24 7.72
N LEU A 111 2.66 -7.82 8.26
CA LEU A 111 2.26 -6.41 8.31
C LEU A 111 3.13 -5.59 9.27
N LEU A 112 3.44 -6.17 10.43
CA LEU A 112 4.21 -5.53 11.51
C LEU A 112 5.73 -5.74 11.38
N GLY A 113 6.16 -6.76 10.63
CA GLY A 113 7.57 -7.16 10.50
C GLY A 113 8.13 -7.76 11.79
N THR A 114 7.30 -8.42 12.62
CA THR A 114 7.76 -9.00 13.90
C THR A 114 8.64 -10.23 13.74
N ASP A 115 8.74 -10.79 12.53
CA ASP A 115 9.69 -11.85 12.15
C ASP A 115 10.96 -11.30 11.49
N ALA A 116 11.08 -9.97 11.33
CA ALA A 116 12.25 -9.37 10.74
C ALA A 116 13.50 -9.81 11.52
N PRO A 117 14.58 -10.21 10.83
CA PRO A 117 15.79 -10.68 11.49
C PRO A 117 16.32 -9.57 12.41
N ILE A 118 16.58 -9.94 13.67
CA ILE A 118 17.22 -9.04 14.63
C ILE A 118 18.61 -8.75 14.08
N LYS A 119 18.81 -7.55 13.53
CA LYS A 119 20.12 -7.07 13.12
C LYS A 119 20.86 -6.66 14.38
N ILE A 120 21.48 -7.62 15.05
CA ILE A 120 22.43 -7.31 16.10
C ILE A 120 23.71 -6.86 15.41
N THR A 121 24.04 -5.59 15.55
CA THR A 121 25.32 -5.08 15.08
C THR A 121 26.40 -5.35 16.13
N TRP A 122 27.64 -5.62 15.72
CA TRP A 122 28.74 -5.84 16.66
C TRP A 122 28.95 -4.63 17.59
N GLN A 123 28.54 -3.42 17.15
CA GLN A 123 28.55 -2.21 17.97
C GLN A 123 27.51 -2.27 19.10
N GLU A 124 26.33 -2.84 18.86
CA GLU A 124 25.30 -3.02 19.88
C GLU A 124 25.70 -4.11 20.88
N GLU A 125 26.31 -5.20 20.41
CA GLU A 125 26.90 -6.23 21.28
C GLU A 125 28.05 -5.68 22.14
N ALA A 126 28.96 -4.91 21.54
CA ALA A 126 30.05 -4.28 22.27
C ALA A 126 29.52 -3.33 23.34
N LYS A 127 28.51 -2.50 23.04
CA LYS A 127 27.84 -1.65 24.03
C LYS A 127 27.16 -2.46 25.13
N ALA A 128 26.47 -3.55 24.79
CA ALA A 128 25.84 -4.43 25.77
C ALA A 128 26.86 -5.10 26.70
N ALA A 129 28.06 -5.36 26.21
CA ALA A 129 29.20 -5.86 26.99
C ALA A 129 29.94 -4.76 27.78
N GLY A 130 29.47 -3.51 27.74
CA GLY A 130 30.11 -2.36 28.42
C GLY A 130 31.38 -1.85 27.72
N LEU A 131 31.61 -2.26 26.47
CA LEU A 131 32.73 -1.81 25.65
C LEU A 131 32.31 -0.61 24.78
N ASP A 132 33.24 0.30 24.53
CA ASP A 132 33.03 1.40 23.57
C ASP A 132 33.43 0.96 22.15
N PRO A 133 32.46 0.80 21.22
CA PRO A 133 32.75 0.34 19.87
C PRO A 133 33.67 1.29 19.09
N ALA A 134 33.61 2.60 19.38
CA ALA A 134 34.44 3.59 18.69
C ALA A 134 35.91 3.40 19.05
N SER A 135 36.20 3.26 20.35
CA SER A 135 37.55 2.97 20.85
C SER A 135 38.13 1.66 20.28
N ILE A 136 37.31 0.59 20.20
CA ILE A 136 37.74 -0.68 19.59
C ILE A 136 38.10 -0.48 18.11
N PHE A 137 37.27 0.24 17.38
CA PHE A 137 37.50 0.50 15.95
C PHE A 137 38.77 1.32 15.73
N GLU A 138 38.97 2.40 16.48
CA GLU A 138 40.19 3.21 16.40
C GLU A 138 41.45 2.39 16.73
N SER A 139 41.39 1.53 17.75
CA SER A 139 42.50 0.64 18.10
C SER A 139 42.87 -0.30 16.96
N LEU A 140 41.87 -0.92 16.33
CA LEU A 140 42.07 -1.81 15.18
C LEU A 140 42.66 -1.06 13.98
N VAL A 141 42.14 0.12 13.65
CA VAL A 141 42.66 0.95 12.55
C VAL A 141 44.13 1.29 12.78
N ASN A 142 44.48 1.70 14.00
CA ASN A 142 45.86 2.06 14.35
C ASN A 142 46.80 0.84 14.30
N GLN A 143 46.35 -0.33 14.75
CA GLN A 143 47.15 -1.57 14.65
C GLN A 143 47.40 -1.97 13.20
N TYR A 144 46.38 -1.91 12.34
CA TYR A 144 46.55 -2.21 10.91
C TYR A 144 47.46 -1.22 10.21
N ALA A 145 47.32 0.08 10.49
CA ALA A 145 48.20 1.10 9.93
C ALA A 145 49.67 0.89 10.33
N ALA A 146 49.92 0.52 11.60
CA ALA A 146 51.25 0.17 12.10
C ALA A 146 51.82 -1.11 11.44
N ALA A 147 50.99 -2.12 11.19
CA ALA A 147 51.41 -3.36 10.53
C ALA A 147 51.81 -3.13 9.06
N ILE A 148 51.07 -2.28 8.33
CA ILE A 148 51.38 -1.94 6.94
C ILE A 148 52.69 -1.15 6.85
N THR A 149 52.88 -0.16 7.75
CA THR A 149 54.08 0.68 7.76
C THR A 149 55.34 -0.07 8.18
N SER A 150 55.23 -1.08 9.05
CA SER A 150 56.37 -1.92 9.48
C SER A 150 56.72 -3.05 8.51
N GLY A 151 55.78 -3.50 7.66
CA GLY A 151 56.02 -4.51 6.62
C GLY A 151 56.54 -3.98 5.28
N SER A 152 56.75 -2.66 5.17
CA SER A 152 57.20 -1.98 3.93
C SER A 152 58.72 -1.67 3.91
N GLY A 153 59.50 -2.30 4.80
CA GLY A 153 60.95 -2.10 4.95
C GLY A 153 61.80 -3.19 4.30
#